data_AF-A0A8W7MUJ1-F1
#
_entry.id   AF-A0A8W7MUJ1-F1
#
_cell.length_a   1.000
_cell.length_b   1.000
_cell.length_c   1.000
_cell.angle_alpha   90.00
_cell.angle_beta   90.00
_cell.angle_gamma   90.00
#
_symmetry.space_group_name_H-M   'P 1'
#
loop_
_entity.id
_entity.type
_entity.pdbx_description
1 polymer ?
#
loop_
_entity_poly.entity_id
_entity_poly.type
_entity_poly.pdbx_seq_one_letter_code
_entity_poly.pdbx_strand_id
1 'polypeptide(L)'
;MADARFEESILIIRAIVAECLRKLEILSWCEKNAHLYDSTRTYSIAKLLQHRNKGLHSIVIELSENPKHLASESCSSYATTSLGSVIPRDDSASGEDRIYYDRFEYMDRCKKVHSLAKKHDVLKFQCHELNHQLHVASQIEIAKQRFVAFWESARKEQLKQSILLDVQNLRKKQTFIEGERTNALQAAGIIDQYYDWKLASIESEIENWMNRFDREKEEQDARFQKARATEKYWNELSQIHEQQVRDIGLLEVDLERWEEDAKFKVFCHRMATKLQAWWRGVMVRKGFGKFGTAGRNRGIKGKGKDKKAKKTRK
;
A
#
# COMPACT_ATOMS: atom_id res chain seq x y z
N MET A 1 61.47 -9.82 -32.38
CA MET A 1 60.53 -8.75 -31.95
C MET A 1 59.15 -8.86 -32.61
N ALA A 2 59.01 -9.39 -33.83
CA ALA A 2 57.70 -9.60 -34.46
C ALA A 2 56.86 -10.69 -33.77
N ASP A 3 57.49 -11.79 -33.34
CA ASP A 3 56.77 -12.91 -32.70
C ASP A 3 56.15 -12.55 -31.35
N ALA A 4 56.79 -11.69 -30.55
CA ALA A 4 56.27 -11.25 -29.25
C ALA A 4 55.00 -10.39 -29.40
N ARG A 5 54.93 -9.54 -30.42
CA ARG A 5 53.72 -8.73 -30.72
C ARG A 5 52.58 -9.59 -31.28
N PHE A 6 52.93 -10.70 -31.92
CA PHE A 6 51.98 -11.66 -32.47
C PHE A 6 51.31 -12.48 -31.37
N GLU A 7 52.08 -12.98 -30.40
CA GLU A 7 51.53 -13.67 -29.22
C GLU A 7 50.63 -12.75 -28.39
N GLU A 8 51.01 -11.49 -28.22
CA GLU A 8 50.19 -10.49 -27.52
C GLU A 8 48.85 -10.22 -28.24
N SER A 9 48.87 -10.15 -29.57
CA SER A 9 47.66 -9.97 -30.38
C SER A 9 46.71 -11.18 -30.30
N ILE A 10 47.24 -12.40 -30.27
CA ILE A 10 46.44 -13.63 -30.10
C ILE A 10 45.79 -13.68 -28.72
N LEU A 11 46.51 -13.28 -27.67
CA LEU A 11 45.98 -13.22 -26.31
C LEU A 11 44.83 -12.21 -26.20
N ILE A 12 44.95 -11.04 -26.85
CA ILE A 12 43.87 -10.04 -26.89
C ILE A 12 42.64 -10.57 -27.64
N ILE A 13 42.83 -11.21 -28.79
CA ILE A 13 41.72 -11.78 -29.58
C ILE A 13 41.00 -12.88 -28.76
N ARG A 14 41.75 -13.76 -28.10
CA ARG A 14 41.16 -14.80 -27.22
C ARG A 14 40.37 -14.18 -26.07
N ALA A 15 40.88 -13.12 -25.43
CA ALA A 15 40.19 -12.42 -24.36
C ALA A 15 38.87 -11.77 -24.82
N ILE A 16 38.88 -11.14 -26.01
CA ILE A 16 37.68 -10.53 -26.60
C ILE A 16 36.62 -11.60 -26.94
N VAL A 17 37.04 -12.70 -27.56
CA VAL A 17 36.12 -13.78 -27.94
C VAL A 17 35.52 -14.46 -26.70
N ALA A 18 36.31 -14.68 -25.65
CA ALA A 18 35.83 -15.22 -24.38
C ALA A 18 34.80 -14.29 -23.70
N GLU A 19 35.03 -12.98 -23.70
CA GLU A 19 34.10 -12.02 -23.11
C GLU A 19 32.80 -11.90 -23.93
N CYS A 20 32.88 -12.01 -25.26
CA CYS A 20 31.71 -12.08 -26.14
C CYS A 20 30.86 -13.34 -25.88
N LEU A 21 31.49 -14.50 -25.72
CA LEU A 21 30.81 -15.75 -25.35
C LEU A 21 30.09 -15.61 -24.01
N ARG A 22 30.79 -15.10 -22.97
CA ARG A 22 30.21 -14.89 -21.64
C ARG A 22 28.97 -13.99 -21.70
N LYS A 23 29.01 -12.89 -22.45
CA LYS A 23 27.87 -11.97 -22.60
C LYS A 23 26.70 -12.63 -23.33
N LEU A 24 26.96 -13.43 -24.35
CA LEU A 24 25.92 -14.13 -25.10
C LEU A 24 25.31 -15.31 -24.31
N GLU A 25 26.09 -15.98 -23.47
CA GLU A 25 25.59 -16.99 -22.52
C GLU A 25 24.64 -16.37 -21.49
N ILE A 26 25.00 -15.24 -20.90
CA ILE A 26 24.12 -14.51 -19.97
C ILE A 26 22.81 -14.11 -20.64
N LEU A 27 22.87 -13.64 -21.90
CA LEU A 27 21.68 -13.29 -22.67
C LEU A 27 20.84 -14.53 -23.02
N SER A 28 21.45 -15.72 -23.14
CA SER A 28 20.75 -16.97 -23.40
C SER A 28 20.01 -17.53 -22.18
N TRP A 29 20.43 -17.18 -20.96
CA TRP A 29 19.78 -17.61 -19.71
C TRP A 29 18.50 -16.84 -19.39
N CYS A 30 18.23 -15.73 -20.08
CA CYS A 30 17.01 -14.97 -19.88
C CYS A 30 15.84 -15.63 -20.64
N GLU A 31 14.93 -16.29 -19.92
CA GLU A 31 13.75 -16.97 -20.49
C GLU A 31 12.87 -16.05 -21.34
N LYS A 32 12.84 -14.74 -21.04
CA LYS A 32 12.12 -13.75 -21.82
C LYS A 32 12.65 -13.63 -23.26
N ASN A 33 13.94 -13.90 -23.50
CA ASN A 33 14.55 -13.87 -24.82
C ASN A 33 14.17 -15.07 -25.70
N ALA A 34 13.63 -16.15 -25.12
CA ALA A 34 13.15 -17.32 -25.86
C ALA A 34 11.89 -17.00 -26.69
N HIS A 35 11.06 -16.08 -26.19
CA HIS A 35 9.78 -15.72 -26.80
C HIS A 35 9.84 -14.47 -27.69
N LEU A 36 11.02 -13.84 -27.81
CA LEU A 36 11.21 -12.71 -28.70
C LEU A 36 11.48 -13.20 -30.13
N TYR A 37 10.55 -12.89 -31.01
CA TYR A 37 10.66 -13.11 -32.45
C TYR A 37 10.94 -11.78 -33.14
N ASP A 38 11.65 -11.83 -34.26
CA ASP A 38 11.70 -10.68 -35.17
C ASP A 38 10.30 -10.33 -35.67
N SER A 39 10.12 -9.08 -36.11
CA SER A 39 8.96 -8.52 -36.81
C SER A 39 8.39 -9.42 -37.91
N THR A 40 9.22 -10.25 -38.54
CA THR A 40 8.85 -11.22 -39.59
C THR A 40 8.43 -12.61 -39.06
N ARG A 41 8.56 -12.87 -37.76
CA ARG A 41 8.35 -14.17 -37.07
C ARG A 41 9.13 -15.36 -37.64
N THR A 42 10.12 -15.13 -38.50
CA THR A 42 10.88 -16.19 -39.18
C THR A 42 12.02 -16.78 -38.34
N TYR A 43 12.57 -16.02 -37.39
CA TYR A 43 13.63 -16.47 -36.50
C TYR A 43 13.36 -16.03 -35.05
N SER A 44 13.57 -16.95 -34.11
CA SER A 44 13.57 -16.65 -32.67
C SER A 44 14.95 -16.15 -32.26
N ILE A 45 15.00 -15.14 -31.41
CA ILE A 45 16.25 -14.61 -30.84
C ILE A 45 17.05 -15.70 -30.12
N ALA A 46 16.39 -16.70 -29.52
CA ALA A 46 17.08 -17.86 -28.95
C ALA A 46 17.83 -18.70 -30.01
N LYS A 47 17.24 -18.92 -31.19
CA LYS A 47 17.92 -19.64 -32.29
C LYS A 47 19.11 -18.84 -32.83
N LEU A 48 18.98 -17.52 -32.91
CA LEU A 48 20.07 -16.64 -33.34
C LEU A 48 21.23 -16.66 -32.33
N LEU A 49 20.94 -16.55 -31.04
CA LEU A 49 21.93 -16.60 -29.96
C LEU A 49 22.64 -17.97 -29.93
N GLN A 50 21.89 -19.07 -30.09
CA GLN A 50 22.47 -20.41 -30.14
C GLN A 50 23.41 -20.59 -31.36
N HIS A 51 23.02 -20.07 -32.52
CA HIS A 51 23.87 -20.10 -33.71
C HIS A 51 25.15 -19.25 -33.51
N ARG A 52 25.03 -18.06 -32.92
CA ARG A 52 26.19 -17.18 -32.69
C ARG A 52 27.13 -17.75 -31.63
N ASN A 53 26.61 -18.36 -30.56
CA ASN A 53 27.44 -19.09 -29.58
C ASN A 53 28.18 -20.26 -30.23
N LYS A 54 27.49 -21.09 -31.04
CA LYS A 54 28.15 -22.19 -31.78
C LYS A 54 29.27 -21.69 -32.70
N GLY A 55 29.03 -20.59 -33.43
CA GLY A 55 30.05 -20.00 -34.31
C GLY A 55 31.26 -19.47 -33.55
N LEU A 56 31.04 -18.80 -32.41
CA LEU A 56 32.13 -18.31 -31.57
C LEU A 56 32.91 -19.44 -30.88
N HIS A 57 32.26 -20.53 -30.45
CA HIS A 57 32.97 -21.72 -29.98
C HIS A 57 33.82 -22.36 -31.08
N SER A 58 33.34 -22.41 -32.32
CA SER A 58 34.14 -22.87 -33.46
C SER A 58 35.40 -22.02 -33.66
N ILE A 59 35.28 -20.70 -33.56
CA ILE A 59 36.42 -19.77 -33.66
C ILE A 59 37.40 -19.97 -32.50
N VAL A 60 36.92 -20.22 -31.28
CA VAL A 60 37.80 -20.53 -30.13
C VAL A 60 38.57 -21.82 -30.35
N ILE A 61 37.91 -22.87 -30.87
CA ILE A 61 38.54 -24.15 -31.19
C ILE A 61 39.60 -23.96 -32.29
N GLU A 62 39.27 -23.28 -33.39
CA GLU A 62 40.22 -22.98 -34.47
C GLU A 62 41.42 -22.14 -33.99
N LEU A 63 41.19 -21.14 -33.14
CA LEU A 63 42.24 -20.34 -32.52
C LEU A 63 43.10 -21.13 -31.52
N SER A 64 42.61 -22.26 -31.00
CA SER A 64 43.35 -23.16 -30.10
C SER A 64 44.18 -24.19 -30.87
N GLU A 65 43.69 -24.66 -32.02
CA GLU A 65 44.32 -25.69 -32.83
C GLU A 65 45.36 -25.14 -33.82
N ASN A 66 45.19 -23.90 -34.31
CA ASN A 66 46.07 -23.35 -35.37
C ASN A 66 46.37 -21.84 -35.20
N PRO A 67 47.33 -21.44 -34.34
CA PRO A 67 47.65 -20.03 -34.11
C PRO A 67 48.31 -19.29 -35.30
N LYS A 68 48.66 -19.97 -36.40
CA LYS A 68 49.38 -19.38 -37.54
C LYS A 68 48.51 -18.98 -38.74
N HIS A 69 47.22 -19.30 -38.75
CA HIS A 69 46.37 -19.13 -39.95
C HIS A 69 45.79 -17.72 -40.15
N LEU A 70 46.00 -16.78 -39.23
CA LEU A 70 45.50 -15.39 -39.37
C LEU A 70 46.48 -14.42 -40.07
N ALA A 71 47.61 -14.91 -40.61
CA ALA A 71 48.64 -14.07 -41.22
C ALA A 71 49.01 -14.44 -42.68
N SER A 72 48.08 -15.03 -43.44
CA SER A 72 48.32 -15.38 -44.85
C SER A 72 47.21 -14.84 -45.75
N GLU A 73 47.06 -13.52 -45.82
CA GLU A 73 46.39 -12.86 -46.95
C GLU A 73 46.73 -11.36 -46.99
N SER A 74 48.02 -11.05 -47.12
CA SER A 74 48.49 -9.70 -47.47
C SER A 74 49.88 -9.82 -48.10
N CYS A 75 50.05 -9.18 -49.27
CA CYS A 75 51.28 -9.04 -50.06
C CYS A 75 51.68 -10.24 -50.94
N SER A 76 51.29 -10.19 -52.23
CA SER A 76 52.21 -10.41 -53.36
C SER A 76 51.50 -10.23 -54.70
N SER A 77 51.69 -9.08 -55.36
CA SER A 77 51.93 -8.99 -56.82
C SER A 77 51.93 -7.54 -57.34
N TYR A 78 52.91 -6.72 -56.93
CA TYR A 78 53.37 -5.62 -57.78
C TYR A 78 54.59 -6.12 -58.56
N ALA A 79 54.35 -6.72 -59.73
CA ALA A 79 55.40 -6.99 -60.70
C ALA A 79 55.56 -5.75 -61.59
N THR A 80 56.40 -4.82 -61.17
CA THR A 80 56.97 -3.80 -62.05
C THR A 80 58.06 -4.45 -62.90
N THR A 81 57.71 -4.88 -64.11
CA THR A 81 58.67 -5.31 -65.12
C THR A 81 59.43 -4.11 -65.66
N SER A 82 60.51 -3.75 -64.96
CA SER A 82 61.61 -2.92 -65.48
C SER A 82 62.33 -3.72 -66.57
N LEU A 83 61.94 -3.52 -67.82
CA LEU A 83 62.66 -4.07 -68.98
C LEU A 83 63.77 -3.09 -69.36
N GLY A 84 64.85 -3.11 -68.56
CA GLY A 84 66.13 -2.54 -68.95
C GLY A 84 66.71 -3.35 -70.10
N SER A 85 66.59 -2.84 -71.33
CA SER A 85 67.28 -3.39 -72.50
C SER A 85 68.78 -3.10 -72.37
N VAL A 86 69.50 -4.10 -71.88
CA VAL A 86 70.95 -4.21 -71.90
C VAL A 86 71.44 -4.06 -73.35
N ILE A 87 72.28 -3.06 -73.57
CA ILE A 87 73.14 -2.91 -74.74
C ILE A 87 74.29 -3.92 -74.60
N PRO A 88 74.51 -4.85 -75.54
CA PRO A 88 75.79 -5.55 -75.62
C PRO A 88 76.81 -4.64 -76.31
N ARG A 89 77.78 -4.15 -75.54
CA ARG A 89 79.08 -3.68 -76.05
C ARG A 89 79.95 -4.93 -76.23
N ASP A 90 80.19 -5.31 -77.48
CA ASP A 90 81.35 -6.13 -77.81
C ASP A 90 82.43 -5.20 -78.38
N ASP A 91 83.52 -5.07 -77.63
CA ASP A 91 84.77 -4.49 -78.06
C ASP A 91 85.65 -5.58 -78.69
N SER A 92 86.32 -5.20 -79.79
CA SER A 92 87.52 -5.81 -80.40
C SER A 92 87.34 -6.92 -81.44
N ALA A 93 87.35 -6.52 -82.71
CA ALA A 93 88.21 -7.14 -83.71
C ALA A 93 88.61 -6.11 -84.78
N SER A 94 89.91 -5.90 -84.91
CA SER A 94 90.58 -5.18 -85.98
C SER A 94 90.22 -5.76 -87.35
N GLY A 95 89.71 -4.92 -88.23
CA GLY A 95 89.51 -5.23 -89.64
C GLY A 95 88.88 -4.04 -90.34
N GLU A 96 89.60 -3.43 -91.28
CA GLU A 96 89.04 -2.50 -92.26
C GLU A 96 88.02 -3.22 -93.13
N ASP A 97 86.82 -3.45 -92.60
CA ASP A 97 85.68 -3.92 -93.37
C ASP A 97 84.91 -2.71 -93.87
N ARG A 98 85.12 -2.43 -95.16
CA ARG A 98 84.24 -1.64 -96.00
C ARG A 98 82.80 -1.90 -95.60
N ILE A 99 82.10 -0.86 -95.14
CA ILE A 99 80.64 -0.87 -94.97
C ILE A 99 80.04 -1.07 -96.36
N TYR A 100 79.93 -2.33 -96.78
CA TYR A 100 79.09 -2.71 -97.89
C TYR A 100 77.68 -2.64 -97.34
N TYR A 101 77.02 -1.50 -97.57
CA TYR A 101 75.59 -1.40 -97.46
C TYR A 101 74.98 -2.45 -98.40
N ASP A 102 74.68 -3.64 -97.87
CA ASP A 102 73.76 -4.52 -98.57
C ASP A 102 72.41 -3.80 -98.57
N ARG A 103 72.15 -3.15 -99.72
CA ARG A 103 70.94 -2.39 -99.97
C ARG A 103 69.70 -3.22 -99.65
N PHE A 104 69.76 -4.54 -99.78
CA PHE A 104 68.67 -5.43 -99.39
C PHE A 104 68.45 -5.47 -97.88
N GLU A 105 69.48 -5.64 -97.06
CA GLU A 105 69.34 -5.62 -95.59
C GLU A 105 68.82 -4.28 -95.08
N TYR A 106 69.34 -3.17 -95.60
CA TYR A 106 68.87 -1.83 -95.21
C TYR A 106 67.40 -1.64 -95.58
N MET A 107 67.00 -2.04 -96.80
CA MET A 107 65.61 -1.98 -97.23
C MET A 107 64.70 -2.88 -96.38
N ASP A 108 65.17 -4.05 -95.94
CA ASP A 108 64.39 -4.95 -95.09
C ASP A 108 64.25 -4.41 -93.66
N ARG A 109 65.32 -3.80 -93.11
CA ARG A 109 65.27 -3.06 -91.84
C ARG A 109 64.32 -1.85 -91.93
N CYS A 110 64.34 -1.10 -93.03
CA CYS A 110 63.40 0.00 -93.25
C CYS A 110 61.95 -0.49 -93.34
N LYS A 111 61.69 -1.61 -94.02
CA LYS A 111 60.36 -2.25 -94.04
C LYS A 111 59.93 -2.70 -92.65
N LYS A 112 60.84 -3.29 -91.87
CA LYS A 112 60.59 -3.71 -90.48
C LYS A 112 60.28 -2.52 -89.58
N VAL A 113 61.09 -1.45 -89.64
CA VAL A 113 60.85 -0.19 -88.91
C VAL A 113 59.50 0.42 -89.31
N HIS A 114 59.17 0.45 -90.60
CA HIS A 114 57.87 0.94 -91.06
C HIS A 114 56.70 0.07 -90.57
N SER A 115 56.86 -1.25 -90.55
CA SER A 115 55.84 -2.17 -89.99
C SER A 115 55.68 -2.00 -88.48
N LEU A 116 56.78 -1.75 -87.76
CA LEU A 116 56.78 -1.49 -86.32
C LEU A 116 56.18 -0.13 -86.00
N ALA A 117 56.45 0.91 -86.80
CA ALA A 117 55.83 2.22 -86.68
C ALA A 117 54.31 2.12 -86.86
N LYS A 118 53.84 1.38 -87.88
CA LYS A 118 52.41 1.10 -88.06
C LYS A 118 51.79 0.37 -86.86
N LYS A 119 52.47 -0.65 -86.32
CA LYS A 119 52.02 -1.36 -85.11
C LYS A 119 51.99 -0.44 -83.88
N HIS A 120 52.98 0.43 -83.74
CA HIS A 120 53.05 1.42 -82.66
C HIS A 120 51.90 2.42 -82.76
N ASP A 121 51.55 2.90 -83.95
CA ASP A 121 50.43 3.83 -84.16
C ASP A 121 49.08 3.16 -83.84
N VAL A 122 48.90 1.89 -84.22
CA VAL A 122 47.71 1.10 -83.86
C VAL A 122 47.62 0.90 -82.34
N LEU A 123 48.73 0.52 -81.69
CA LEU A 123 48.78 0.37 -80.23
C LEU A 123 48.52 1.68 -79.51
N LYS A 124 49.06 2.81 -80.01
CA LYS A 124 48.81 4.14 -79.46
C LYS A 124 47.32 4.50 -79.50
N PHE A 125 46.64 4.19 -80.61
CA PHE A 125 45.20 4.39 -80.73
C PHE A 125 44.43 3.49 -79.75
N GLN A 126 44.78 2.21 -79.66
CA GLN A 126 44.15 1.27 -78.71
C GLN A 126 44.36 1.70 -77.25
N CYS A 127 45.55 2.15 -76.88
CA CYS A 127 45.83 2.70 -75.55
C CYS A 127 45.01 3.96 -75.26
N HIS A 128 44.85 4.85 -76.25
CA HIS A 128 44.02 6.04 -76.09
C HIS A 128 42.54 5.70 -75.88
N GLU A 129 42.02 4.76 -76.67
CA GLU A 129 40.64 4.27 -76.57
C GLU A 129 40.38 3.60 -75.21
N LEU A 130 41.27 2.70 -74.76
CA LEU A 130 41.17 2.08 -73.44
C LEU A 130 41.23 3.11 -72.30
N ASN A 131 42.10 4.11 -72.41
CA ASN A 131 42.21 5.18 -71.42
C ASN A 131 40.94 6.06 -71.40
N HIS A 132 40.34 6.32 -72.56
CA HIS A 132 39.06 7.02 -72.64
C HIS A 132 37.93 6.22 -71.98
N GLN A 133 37.83 4.92 -72.27
CA GLN A 133 36.84 4.03 -71.65
C GLN A 133 37.03 3.96 -70.13
N LEU A 134 38.26 3.86 -69.64
CA LEU A 134 38.56 3.85 -68.21
C LEU A 134 38.18 5.18 -67.55
N HIS A 135 38.47 6.30 -68.20
CA HIS A 135 38.08 7.62 -67.73
C HIS A 135 36.56 7.78 -67.65
N VAL A 136 35.82 7.36 -68.68
CA VAL A 136 34.35 7.37 -68.67
C VAL A 136 33.80 6.47 -67.57
N ALA A 137 34.32 5.25 -67.42
CA ALA A 137 33.93 4.33 -66.34
C ALA A 137 34.20 4.93 -64.95
N SER A 138 35.35 5.58 -64.76
CA SER A 138 35.71 6.27 -63.53
C SER A 138 34.75 7.43 -63.22
N GLN A 139 34.39 8.24 -64.22
CA GLN A 139 33.42 9.32 -64.04
C GLN A 139 32.03 8.79 -63.65
N ILE A 140 31.58 7.70 -64.27
CA ILE A 140 30.33 7.04 -63.92
C ILE A 140 30.38 6.53 -62.48
N GLU A 141 31.50 5.92 -62.07
CA GLU A 141 31.65 5.40 -60.71
C GLU A 141 31.64 6.52 -59.65
N ILE A 142 32.33 7.63 -59.93
CA ILE A 142 32.29 8.83 -59.07
C ILE A 142 30.86 9.37 -58.97
N ALA A 143 30.11 9.42 -60.07
CA ALA A 143 28.72 9.86 -60.07
C ALA A 143 27.81 8.93 -59.24
N LYS A 144 27.99 7.61 -59.35
CA LYS A 144 27.29 6.61 -58.54
C LYS A 144 27.58 6.79 -57.05
N GLN A 145 28.85 6.93 -56.68
CA GLN A 145 29.25 7.12 -55.28
C GLN A 145 28.64 8.40 -54.70
N ARG A 146 28.64 9.51 -55.47
CA ARG A 146 27.97 10.75 -55.07
C ARG A 146 26.47 10.54 -54.87
N PHE A 147 25.80 9.86 -55.80
CA PHE A 147 24.37 9.58 -55.69
C PHE A 147 24.06 8.74 -54.44
N VAL A 148 24.83 7.67 -54.20
CA VAL A 148 24.66 6.81 -53.02
C VAL A 148 24.88 7.63 -51.74
N ALA A 149 25.92 8.47 -51.68
CA ALA A 149 26.19 9.31 -50.51
C ALA A 149 25.03 10.28 -50.23
N PHE A 150 24.47 10.93 -51.25
CA PHE A 150 23.31 11.81 -51.08
C PHE A 150 22.07 11.04 -50.65
N TRP A 151 21.81 9.88 -51.26
CA TRP A 151 20.68 9.03 -50.90
C TRP A 151 20.79 8.54 -49.45
N GLU A 152 21.96 8.07 -49.02
CA GLU A 152 22.19 7.65 -47.64
C GLU A 152 22.01 8.81 -46.65
N SER A 153 22.52 9.99 -46.99
CA SER A 153 22.35 11.19 -46.17
C SER A 153 20.87 11.56 -46.01
N ALA A 154 20.12 11.59 -47.12
CA ALA A 154 18.69 11.88 -47.11
C ALA A 154 17.91 10.84 -46.31
N ARG A 155 18.22 9.54 -46.48
CA ARG A 155 17.61 8.44 -45.72
C ARG A 155 17.89 8.56 -44.22
N LYS A 156 19.12 8.90 -43.83
CA LYS A 156 19.49 9.12 -42.42
C LYS A 156 18.74 10.31 -41.82
N GLU A 157 18.61 11.40 -42.56
CA GLU A 157 17.85 12.57 -42.09
C GLU A 157 16.36 12.25 -41.96
N GLN A 158 15.76 11.57 -42.94
CA GLN A 158 14.36 11.14 -42.86
C GLN A 158 14.13 10.22 -41.66
N LEU A 159 15.02 9.24 -41.44
CA LEU A 159 14.93 8.35 -40.28
C LEU A 159 15.03 9.13 -38.96
N LYS A 160 15.96 10.07 -38.87
CA LYS A 160 16.12 10.94 -37.70
C LYS A 160 14.85 11.74 -37.42
N GLN A 161 14.24 12.34 -38.45
CA GLN A 161 12.99 13.09 -38.30
C GLN A 161 11.83 12.19 -37.88
N SER A 162 11.72 10.99 -38.45
CA SER A 162 10.71 10.00 -38.04
C SER A 162 10.84 9.65 -36.56
N ILE A 163 12.06 9.32 -36.11
CA ILE A 163 12.34 9.00 -34.70
C ILE A 163 12.01 10.19 -33.80
N LEU A 164 12.34 11.42 -34.20
CA LEU A 164 12.03 12.62 -33.42
C LEU A 164 10.53 12.82 -33.25
N LEU A 165 9.74 12.65 -34.33
CA LEU A 165 8.29 12.73 -34.27
C LEU A 165 7.69 11.65 -33.36
N ASP A 166 8.20 10.42 -33.46
CA ASP A 166 7.76 9.31 -32.60
C ASP A 166 8.07 9.59 -31.13
N VAL A 167 9.28 10.08 -30.81
CA VAL A 167 9.66 10.48 -29.45
C VAL A 167 8.75 11.61 -28.93
N GLN A 168 8.44 12.61 -29.75
CA GLN A 168 7.53 13.68 -29.35
C GLN A 168 6.10 13.16 -29.10
N ASN A 169 5.60 12.27 -29.94
CA ASN A 169 4.30 11.65 -29.77
C ASN A 169 4.23 10.79 -28.51
N LEU A 170 5.28 10.02 -28.23
CA LEU A 170 5.39 9.24 -27.00
C LEU A 170 5.44 10.14 -25.77
N ARG A 171 6.18 11.25 -25.81
CA ARG A 171 6.19 12.24 -24.72
C ARG A 171 4.81 12.84 -24.47
N LYS A 172 4.07 13.22 -25.52
CA LYS A 172 2.69 13.73 -25.37
C LYS A 172 1.76 12.69 -24.75
N LYS A 173 1.85 11.43 -25.19
CA LYS A 173 1.08 10.32 -24.60
C LYS A 173 1.45 10.11 -23.13
N GLN A 174 2.74 10.16 -22.81
CA GLN A 174 3.22 10.04 -21.44
C GLN A 174 2.65 11.15 -20.56
N THR A 175 2.75 12.42 -20.98
CA THR A 175 2.19 13.54 -20.21
C THR A 175 0.68 13.44 -20.03
N PHE A 176 -0.04 12.93 -21.04
CA PHE A 176 -1.47 12.70 -20.97
C PHE A 176 -1.82 11.62 -19.92
N ILE A 177 -1.15 10.47 -20.00
CA ILE A 177 -1.34 9.36 -19.05
C ILE A 177 -0.95 9.78 -17.62
N GLU A 178 0.13 10.54 -17.46
CA GLU A 178 0.53 11.09 -16.16
C GLU A 178 -0.55 12.02 -15.60
N GLY A 179 -1.14 12.88 -16.43
CA GLY A 179 -2.27 13.73 -16.05
C GLY A 179 -3.51 12.94 -15.63
N GLU A 180 -3.90 11.92 -16.39
CA GLU A 180 -5.01 11.02 -16.03
C GLU A 180 -4.73 10.30 -14.72
N ARG A 181 -3.50 9.82 -14.51
CA ARG A 181 -3.08 9.18 -13.27
C ARG A 181 -3.15 10.13 -12.08
N THR A 182 -2.67 11.37 -12.22
CA THR A 182 -2.77 12.36 -11.13
C THR A 182 -4.21 12.70 -10.81
N ASN A 183 -5.08 12.82 -11.83
CA ASN A 183 -6.50 13.09 -11.64
C ASN A 183 -7.19 11.91 -10.93
N ALA A 184 -6.86 10.67 -11.30
CA ALA A 184 -7.39 9.49 -10.65
C ALA A 184 -6.95 9.40 -9.18
N LEU A 185 -5.69 9.72 -8.86
CA LEU A 185 -5.20 9.77 -7.48
C LEU A 185 -5.88 10.88 -6.67
N GLN A 186 -6.10 12.06 -7.25
CA GLN A 186 -6.84 13.13 -6.59
C GLN A 186 -8.29 12.72 -6.32
N ALA A 187 -8.97 12.12 -7.31
CA ALA A 187 -10.32 11.62 -7.14
C ALA A 187 -10.41 10.55 -6.05
N ALA A 188 -9.47 9.60 -6.02
CA ALA A 188 -9.38 8.61 -4.96
C ALA A 188 -9.19 9.26 -3.58
N GLY A 189 -8.28 10.23 -3.46
CA GLY A 189 -8.07 10.95 -2.20
C GLY A 189 -9.30 11.74 -1.72
N ILE A 190 -10.09 12.32 -2.63
CA ILE A 190 -11.35 12.99 -2.28
C ILE A 190 -12.40 11.98 -1.81
N ILE A 191 -12.48 10.82 -2.46
CA ILE A 191 -13.40 9.74 -2.08
C ILE A 191 -13.05 9.23 -0.68
N ASP A 192 -11.76 9.00 -0.39
CA ASP A 192 -11.31 8.56 0.93
C ASP A 192 -11.66 9.59 2.01
N GLN A 193 -11.40 10.88 1.77
CA GLN A 193 -11.78 11.95 2.69
C GLN A 193 -13.29 12.01 2.95
N TYR A 194 -14.11 11.76 1.93
CA TYR A 194 -15.56 11.70 2.09
C TYR A 194 -15.98 10.50 2.94
N TYR A 195 -15.38 9.32 2.74
CA TYR A 195 -15.67 8.16 3.56
C TYR A 195 -15.23 8.35 5.01
N ASP A 196 -14.05 8.89 5.25
CA ASP A 196 -13.56 9.21 6.60
C ASP A 196 -14.50 10.18 7.31
N TRP A 197 -14.92 11.25 6.63
CA TRP A 197 -15.90 12.19 7.16
C TRP A 197 -17.24 11.52 7.46
N LYS A 198 -17.73 10.66 6.56
CA LYS A 198 -19.02 10.01 6.73
C LYS A 198 -18.99 8.98 7.86
N LEU A 199 -17.89 8.25 8.02
CA LEU A 199 -17.66 7.33 9.13
C LEU A 199 -17.64 8.09 10.45
N ALA A 200 -16.86 9.18 10.55
CA ALA A 200 -16.82 10.01 11.75
C ALA A 200 -18.20 10.61 12.11
N SER A 201 -18.98 11.02 11.10
CA SER A 201 -20.36 11.49 11.30
C SER A 201 -21.26 10.39 11.87
N ILE A 202 -21.17 9.16 11.35
CA ILE A 202 -21.96 8.01 11.82
C ILE A 202 -21.52 7.59 13.23
N GLU A 203 -20.21 7.57 13.51
CA GLU A 203 -19.66 7.28 14.84
C GLU A 203 -20.17 8.30 15.87
N SER A 204 -20.16 9.59 15.52
CA SER A 204 -20.72 10.64 16.37
C SER A 204 -22.23 10.46 16.61
N GLU A 205 -22.99 10.06 15.58
CA GLU A 205 -24.41 9.73 15.74
C GLU A 205 -24.60 8.55 16.70
N ILE A 206 -23.84 7.47 16.53
CA ILE A 206 -23.89 6.28 17.40
C ILE A 206 -23.58 6.66 18.84
N GLU A 207 -22.51 7.43 19.08
CA GLU A 207 -22.13 7.88 20.41
C GLU A 207 -23.23 8.74 21.05
N ASN A 208 -23.86 9.63 20.28
CA ASN A 208 -25.01 10.40 20.74
C ASN A 208 -26.21 9.51 21.11
N TRP A 209 -26.49 8.47 20.34
CA TRP A 209 -27.54 7.50 20.65
C TRP A 209 -27.22 6.69 21.91
N MET A 210 -25.97 6.24 22.06
CA MET A 210 -25.49 5.55 23.27
C MET A 210 -25.65 6.42 24.51
N ASN A 211 -25.19 7.67 24.46
CA ASN A 211 -25.31 8.62 25.57
C ASN A 211 -26.77 8.90 25.94
N ARG A 212 -27.67 8.98 24.96
CA ARG A 212 -29.12 9.13 25.22
C ARG A 212 -29.68 7.90 25.90
N PHE A 213 -29.34 6.71 25.42
CA PHE A 213 -29.78 5.46 26.00
C PHE A 213 -29.31 5.31 27.45
N ASP A 214 -28.04 5.58 27.74
CA ASP A 214 -27.50 5.49 29.09
C ASP A 214 -28.17 6.47 30.04
N ARG A 215 -28.41 7.72 29.59
CA ARG A 215 -29.16 8.71 30.38
C ARG A 215 -30.60 8.26 30.66
N GLU A 216 -31.29 7.73 29.67
CA GLU A 216 -32.66 7.23 29.85
C GLU A 216 -32.70 6.02 30.78
N LYS A 217 -31.72 5.12 30.66
CA LYS A 217 -31.56 3.98 31.56
C LYS A 217 -31.34 4.44 33.00
N GLU A 218 -30.42 5.37 33.25
CA GLU A 218 -30.17 5.93 34.58
C GLU A 218 -31.42 6.62 35.16
N GLU A 219 -32.18 7.33 34.33
CA GLU A 219 -33.42 7.96 34.76
C GLU A 219 -34.47 6.93 35.17
N GLN A 220 -34.63 5.85 34.40
CA GLN A 220 -35.55 4.76 34.76
C GLN A 220 -35.11 4.04 36.03
N ASP A 221 -33.81 3.75 36.18
CA ASP A 221 -33.28 3.15 37.40
C ASP A 221 -33.52 4.03 38.62
N ALA A 222 -33.34 5.36 38.49
CA ALA A 222 -33.66 6.31 39.55
C ALA A 222 -35.16 6.32 39.90
N ARG A 223 -36.04 6.24 38.89
CA ARG A 223 -37.50 6.13 39.09
C ARG A 223 -37.86 4.84 39.83
N PHE A 224 -37.26 3.70 39.46
CA PHE A 224 -37.48 2.43 40.14
C PHE A 224 -36.97 2.44 41.58
N GLN A 225 -35.80 3.04 41.83
CA GLN A 225 -35.27 3.19 43.19
C GLN A 225 -36.20 4.05 44.06
N LYS A 226 -36.69 5.18 43.52
CA LYS A 226 -37.66 6.03 44.22
C LYS A 226 -38.96 5.29 44.51
N ALA A 227 -39.51 4.55 43.53
CA ALA A 227 -40.71 3.75 43.71
C ALA A 227 -40.53 2.68 44.81
N ARG A 228 -39.41 1.94 44.79
CA ARG A 228 -39.08 0.96 45.84
C ARG A 228 -38.93 1.60 47.21
N ALA A 229 -38.33 2.80 47.30
CA ALA A 229 -38.22 3.52 48.56
C ALA A 229 -39.59 3.96 49.09
N THR A 230 -40.48 4.47 48.22
CA THR A 230 -41.85 4.82 48.62
C THR A 230 -42.67 3.60 49.03
N GLU A 231 -42.54 2.48 48.32
CA GLU A 231 -43.22 1.24 48.65
C GLU A 231 -42.79 0.73 50.04
N LYS A 232 -41.48 0.73 50.32
CA LYS A 232 -40.96 0.39 51.66
C LYS A 232 -41.54 1.29 52.74
N TYR A 233 -41.55 2.60 52.53
CA TYR A 233 -42.12 3.56 53.49
C TYR A 233 -43.62 3.31 53.73
N TRP A 234 -44.41 3.06 52.68
CA TRP A 234 -45.83 2.72 52.83
C TRP A 234 -46.05 1.41 53.57
N ASN A 235 -45.23 0.40 53.31
CA ASN A 235 -45.29 -0.88 54.03
C ASN A 235 -44.99 -0.70 55.52
N GLU A 236 -43.97 0.08 55.87
CA GLU A 236 -43.65 0.42 57.26
C GLU A 236 -44.80 1.19 57.93
N LEU A 237 -45.36 2.19 57.25
CA LEU A 237 -46.49 2.97 57.76
C LEU A 237 -47.73 2.09 57.96
N SER A 238 -47.99 1.15 57.05
CA SER A 238 -49.10 0.20 57.17
C SER A 238 -48.91 -0.74 58.35
N GLN A 239 -47.69 -1.23 58.59
CA GLN A 239 -47.39 -2.05 59.77
C GLN A 239 -47.59 -1.28 61.08
N ILE A 240 -47.16 -0.01 61.12
CA ILE A 240 -47.38 0.86 62.29
C ILE A 240 -48.88 1.07 62.51
N HIS A 241 -49.64 1.35 61.45
CA HIS A 241 -51.09 1.51 61.53
C HIS A 241 -51.78 0.23 62.02
N GLU A 242 -51.41 -0.94 61.50
CA GLU A 242 -51.93 -2.24 61.97
C GLU A 242 -51.59 -2.51 63.44
N GLN A 243 -50.41 -2.09 63.92
CA GLN A 243 -50.06 -2.17 65.33
C GLN A 243 -50.94 -1.23 66.17
N GLN A 244 -51.11 0.02 65.75
CA GLN A 244 -51.94 1.00 66.45
C GLN A 244 -53.41 0.56 66.53
N VAL A 245 -53.97 0.00 65.45
CA VAL A 245 -55.33 -0.55 65.45
C VAL A 245 -55.47 -1.68 66.48
N ARG A 246 -54.47 -2.58 66.55
CA ARG A 246 -54.46 -3.65 67.56
C ARG A 246 -54.39 -3.10 68.98
N ASP A 247 -53.52 -2.12 69.22
CA ASP A 247 -53.34 -1.51 70.54
C ASP A 247 -54.61 -0.75 70.98
N ILE A 248 -55.26 -0.01 70.07
CA ILE A 248 -56.54 0.65 70.34
C ILE A 248 -57.61 -0.37 70.70
N GLY A 249 -57.73 -1.46 69.94
CA GLY A 249 -58.71 -2.51 70.24
C GLY A 249 -58.49 -3.16 71.62
N LEU A 250 -57.24 -3.35 72.05
CA LEU A 250 -56.94 -3.82 73.41
C LEU A 250 -57.35 -2.80 74.48
N LEU A 251 -57.06 -1.51 74.25
CA LEU A 251 -57.43 -0.43 75.17
C LEU A 251 -58.94 -0.25 75.29
N GLU A 252 -59.69 -0.45 74.20
CA GLU A 252 -61.16 -0.41 74.21
C GLU A 252 -61.75 -1.53 75.08
N VAL A 253 -61.23 -2.75 74.95
CA VAL A 253 -61.63 -3.89 75.80
C VAL A 253 -61.30 -3.62 77.27
N ASP A 254 -60.12 -3.10 77.56
CA ASP A 254 -59.76 -2.73 78.93
C ASP A 254 -60.68 -1.63 79.46
N LEU A 255 -60.99 -0.61 78.65
CA LEU A 255 -61.90 0.48 79.02
C LEU A 255 -63.30 -0.03 79.38
N GLU A 256 -63.88 -0.91 78.55
CA GLU A 256 -65.16 -1.56 78.86
C GLU A 256 -65.10 -2.31 80.20
N ARG A 257 -64.02 -3.07 80.43
CA ARG A 257 -63.82 -3.79 81.69
C ARG A 257 -63.72 -2.84 82.89
N TRP A 258 -62.98 -1.74 82.77
CA TRP A 258 -62.88 -0.72 83.81
C TRP A 258 -64.23 -0.05 84.10
N GLU A 259 -65.03 0.20 83.07
CA GLU A 259 -66.37 0.75 83.23
C GLU A 259 -67.32 -0.23 83.94
N GLU A 260 -67.27 -1.53 83.60
CA GLU A 260 -68.03 -2.57 84.28
C GLU A 260 -67.63 -2.69 85.75
N ASP A 261 -66.33 -2.72 86.03
CA ASP A 261 -65.79 -2.74 87.39
C ASP A 261 -66.21 -1.49 88.19
N ALA A 262 -66.22 -0.32 87.56
CA ALA A 262 -66.70 0.91 88.18
C ALA A 262 -68.20 0.84 88.49
N LYS A 263 -69.03 0.36 87.55
CA LYS A 263 -70.48 0.14 87.75
C LYS A 263 -70.71 -0.85 88.89
N PHE A 264 -69.95 -1.94 88.95
CA PHE A 264 -70.02 -2.94 90.01
C PHE A 264 -69.61 -2.36 91.37
N LYS A 265 -68.52 -1.60 91.46
CA LYS A 265 -68.10 -0.92 92.70
C LYS A 265 -69.18 0.03 93.21
N VAL A 266 -69.80 0.82 92.33
CA VAL A 266 -70.92 1.70 92.69
C VAL A 266 -72.11 0.89 93.21
N PHE A 267 -72.44 -0.23 92.56
CA PHE A 267 -73.50 -1.13 93.01
C PHE A 267 -73.20 -1.72 94.41
N CYS A 268 -72.00 -2.26 94.62
CA CYS A 268 -71.54 -2.79 95.91
C CYS A 268 -71.60 -1.71 97.00
N HIS A 269 -71.13 -0.50 96.71
CA HIS A 269 -71.18 0.61 97.66
C HIS A 269 -72.64 0.95 98.04
N ARG A 270 -73.55 0.98 97.07
CA ARG A 270 -74.98 1.21 97.31
C ARG A 270 -75.61 0.09 98.16
N MET A 271 -75.28 -1.17 97.91
CA MET A 271 -75.79 -2.30 98.71
C MET A 271 -75.20 -2.34 100.11
N ALA A 272 -73.89 -2.09 100.26
CA ALA A 272 -73.23 -1.95 101.55
C ALA A 272 -73.91 -0.84 102.39
N THR A 273 -74.21 0.30 101.77
CA THR A 273 -74.97 1.39 102.43
C THR A 273 -76.34 0.93 102.90
N LYS A 274 -77.09 0.17 102.09
CA LYS A 274 -78.39 -0.39 102.47
C LYS A 274 -78.28 -1.41 103.61
N LEU A 275 -77.31 -2.32 103.54
CA LEU A 275 -77.03 -3.30 104.60
C LEU A 275 -76.66 -2.61 105.90
N GLN A 276 -75.80 -1.59 105.85
CA GLN A 276 -75.44 -0.78 106.99
C GLN A 276 -76.67 -0.09 107.60
N ALA A 277 -77.53 0.53 106.78
CA ALA A 277 -78.76 1.16 107.25
C ALA A 277 -79.75 0.13 107.86
N TRP A 278 -79.92 -1.04 107.23
CA TRP A 278 -80.74 -2.12 107.73
C TRP A 278 -80.23 -2.64 109.08
N TRP A 279 -78.93 -2.93 109.18
CA TRP A 279 -78.31 -3.39 110.42
C TRP A 279 -78.46 -2.36 111.55
N ARG A 280 -78.22 -1.08 111.27
CA ARG A 280 -78.45 0.01 112.23
C ARG A 280 -79.92 0.06 112.66
N GLY A 281 -80.86 -0.11 111.75
CA GLY A 281 -82.29 -0.18 112.07
C GLY A 281 -82.69 -1.41 112.90
N VAL A 282 -82.09 -2.58 112.64
CA VAL A 282 -82.28 -3.80 113.44
C VAL A 282 -81.69 -3.64 114.84
N MET A 283 -80.48 -3.07 114.96
CA MET A 283 -79.88 -2.76 116.26
C MET A 283 -80.77 -1.85 117.10
N VAL A 284 -81.40 -0.83 116.50
CA VAL A 284 -82.39 0.03 117.19
C VAL A 284 -83.64 -0.75 117.60
N ARG A 285 -84.24 -1.54 116.70
CA ARG A 285 -85.47 -2.31 116.99
C ARG A 285 -85.29 -3.42 118.03
N LYS A 286 -84.14 -4.10 118.05
CA LYS A 286 -83.82 -5.16 119.03
C LYS A 286 -83.14 -4.63 120.30
N GLY A 287 -82.86 -3.33 120.36
CA GLY A 287 -82.25 -2.71 121.53
C GLY A 287 -80.76 -3.03 121.74
N PHE A 288 -80.03 -3.34 120.67
CA PHE A 288 -78.58 -3.55 120.72
C PHE A 288 -77.81 -2.23 120.53
N GLY A 289 -76.85 -1.96 121.41
CA GLY A 289 -75.98 -0.77 121.35
C GLY A 289 -76.49 0.43 122.16
N LYS A 290 -75.81 1.58 122.01
CA LYS A 290 -75.94 2.79 122.86
C LYS A 290 -77.35 3.43 122.89
N PHE A 291 -78.25 3.01 122.01
CA PHE A 291 -79.62 3.51 121.86
C PHE A 291 -80.68 2.44 122.18
N GLY A 292 -80.27 1.29 122.69
CA GLY A 292 -81.18 0.22 123.03
C GLY A 292 -81.95 0.50 124.31
N THR A 293 -83.28 0.48 124.22
CA THR A 293 -84.24 0.63 125.33
C THR A 293 -84.31 -0.62 126.21
N ALA A 294 -83.16 -1.19 126.58
CA ALA A 294 -83.03 -2.18 127.64
C ALA A 294 -82.36 -1.51 128.84
N GLY A 295 -83.14 -0.69 129.55
CA GLY A 295 -82.79 -0.24 130.89
C GLY A 295 -82.39 1.23 131.02
N ARG A 296 -83.24 1.93 131.77
CA ARG A 296 -82.88 2.86 132.84
C ARG A 296 -83.07 4.36 132.56
N ASN A 297 -84.26 4.79 132.99
CA ASN A 297 -84.53 6.06 133.66
C ASN A 297 -83.48 6.45 134.71
N ARG A 298 -83.46 7.77 135.01
CA ARG A 298 -82.69 8.55 136.01
C ARG A 298 -81.38 9.11 135.41
N GLY A 299 -81.20 10.41 135.16
CA GLY A 299 -81.72 11.60 135.83
C GLY A 299 -80.52 12.36 136.40
N ILE A 300 -80.39 13.66 136.08
CA ILE A 300 -79.96 14.78 136.94
C ILE A 300 -79.41 15.94 136.09
N LYS A 301 -79.97 17.12 136.41
CA LYS A 301 -79.62 18.48 135.99
C LYS A 301 -78.15 18.85 136.24
N GLY A 302 -77.55 19.57 135.30
CA GLY A 302 -76.37 20.40 135.52
C GLY A 302 -76.40 21.62 134.59
N LYS A 303 -76.52 22.82 135.18
CA LYS A 303 -76.59 24.14 134.52
C LYS A 303 -75.21 24.62 134.04
N GLY A 304 -75.21 25.35 132.92
CA GLY A 304 -74.25 26.39 132.52
C GLY A 304 -74.62 26.88 131.11
N LYS A 305 -75.25 28.05 130.91
CA LYS A 305 -74.62 29.38 130.71
C LYS A 305 -73.24 29.26 130.04
N ASP A 306 -72.93 29.87 128.90
CA ASP A 306 -73.38 31.17 128.38
C ASP A 306 -72.96 31.32 126.90
N LYS A 307 -73.71 32.15 126.17
CA LYS A 307 -73.25 33.10 125.12
C LYS A 307 -72.73 32.68 123.73
N LYS A 308 -73.59 33.07 122.77
CA LYS A 308 -73.37 34.05 121.67
C LYS A 308 -72.62 33.63 120.40
N ALA A 309 -73.41 33.73 119.31
CA ALA A 309 -73.11 34.38 118.02
C ALA A 309 -72.02 33.69 117.15
N LYS A 310 -71.97 33.77 115.82
CA LYS A 310 -72.50 34.67 114.79
C LYS A 310 -72.25 33.90 113.47
N LYS A 311 -73.27 33.67 112.64
CA LYS A 311 -73.45 34.31 111.31
C LYS A 311 -72.48 33.84 110.19
N THR A 312 -73.12 33.42 109.08
CA THR A 312 -72.79 33.68 107.65
C THR A 312 -71.58 33.03 106.95
N ARG A 313 -71.91 32.33 105.86
CA ARG A 313 -71.40 32.43 104.47
C ARG A 313 -69.88 32.58 104.27
N LYS A 314 -69.29 31.57 103.62
CA LYS A 314 -68.84 31.66 102.23
C LYS A 314 -69.01 30.28 101.58
#